data_AF-A0A3S0D0F2-F1
#
_entry.id   AF-A0A3S0D0F2-F1
#
_cell.length_a   1.000
_cell.length_b   1.000
_cell.length_c   1.000
_cell.angle_alpha   90.00
_cell.angle_beta   90.00
_cell.angle_gamma   90.00
#
_symmetry.space_group_name_H-M   'P 1'
#
loop_
_entity.id
_entity.type
_entity.pdbx_description
1 polymer ?
#
loop_
_entity_poly.entity_id
_entity_poly.type
_entity_poly.pdbx_seq_one_letter_code
_entity_poly.pdbx_strand_id
1 'polypeptide(L)'
;MDIIFTSTYRDHESQNALYAQGRTIKGKIVTNAKGGQSFHNYKVAFDIVIMRNGKPVWNTTGEDGKLWKKVGEIGESCGLEWAGRWQKFKEYAHFQYTKGLTLADFQAGKTI
;
A
#
# COMPACT_ATOMS: atom_id res chain seq x y z
N MET A 1 -7.50 -3.38 -18.58
CA MET A 1 -7.81 -2.80 -17.25
C MET A 1 -6.56 -2.11 -16.85
N ASP A 2 -6.62 -0.79 -16.79
CA ASP A 2 -5.41 0.02 -16.74
C ASP A 2 -5.18 0.41 -15.29
N ILE A 3 -3.92 0.39 -14.87
CA ILE A 3 -3.51 0.75 -13.51
C ILE A 3 -2.31 1.69 -13.59
N ILE A 4 -2.15 2.52 -12.56
CA ILE A 4 -0.97 3.35 -12.36
C ILE A 4 -0.41 3.04 -10.97
N PHE A 5 0.91 2.90 -10.87
CA PHE A 5 1.60 2.81 -9.59
C PHE A 5 1.66 4.20 -8.96
N THR A 6 1.08 4.34 -7.77
CA THR A 6 1.02 5.62 -7.05
C THR A 6 2.11 5.75 -5.99
N SER A 7 2.67 4.62 -5.54
CA SER A 7 3.77 4.57 -4.57
C SER A 7 4.52 3.26 -4.73
N THR A 8 5.84 3.27 -4.53
CA THR A 8 6.69 2.07 -4.50
C THR A 8 7.64 2.15 -3.31
N TYR A 9 8.93 2.39 -3.53
CA TYR A 9 9.88 2.61 -2.45
C TYR A 9 9.70 4.00 -1.82
N ARG A 10 9.73 4.05 -0.48
CA ARG A 10 9.86 5.28 0.29
C ARG A 10 10.95 5.09 1.34
N ASP A 11 11.93 5.98 1.40
CA ASP A 11 12.93 5.94 2.47
C ASP A 11 12.34 6.33 3.84
N HIS A 12 13.14 6.20 4.90
CA HIS A 12 12.70 6.47 6.26
C HIS A 12 12.34 7.95 6.48
N GLU A 13 13.06 8.86 5.83
CA GLU A 13 12.82 10.31 5.95
C GLU A 13 11.49 10.69 5.30
N SER A 14 11.25 10.25 4.07
CA SER A 14 9.99 10.45 3.33
C SER A 14 8.82 9.84 4.10
N GLN A 15 8.99 8.65 4.68
CA GLN A 15 7.96 8.02 5.50
C GLN A 15 7.66 8.82 6.77
N ASN A 16 8.69 9.36 7.44
CA ASN A 16 8.52 10.23 8.60
C ASN A 16 7.83 11.54 8.24
N ALA A 17 8.13 12.12 7.07
CA ALA A 17 7.46 13.31 6.56
C ALA A 17 5.96 13.05 6.32
N LEU A 18 5.60 11.88 5.77
CA LEU A 18 4.19 11.47 5.65
C LEU A 18 3.54 11.25 7.02
N TYR A 19 4.24 10.63 7.96
CA TYR A 19 3.74 10.41 9.32
C TYR A 19 3.47 11.74 10.07
N ALA A 20 4.26 12.78 9.81
CA ALA A 20 4.10 14.10 10.40
C ALA A 20 2.82 14.82 9.96
N GLN A 21 2.26 14.50 8.79
CA GLN A 21 1.03 15.13 8.28
C GLN A 21 -0.17 14.85 9.18
N GLY A 22 -0.91 15.89 9.55
CA GLY A 22 -2.03 15.82 10.48
C GLY A 22 -1.62 15.56 11.93
N ARG A 23 -0.32 15.57 12.25
CA ARG A 23 0.22 15.42 13.61
C ARG A 23 1.05 16.64 14.01
N THR A 24 2.21 16.81 13.39
CA THR A 24 3.14 17.93 13.66
C THR A 24 3.18 18.94 12.52
N ILE A 25 2.69 18.57 11.33
CA ILE A 25 2.54 19.45 10.17
C ILE A 25 1.08 19.41 9.71
N LYS A 26 0.56 20.54 9.23
CA LYS A 26 -0.82 20.63 8.70
C LYS A 26 -1.02 19.66 7.52
N GLY A 27 -2.13 18.94 7.52
CA GLY A 27 -2.49 17.98 6.47
C GLY A 27 -3.47 16.94 6.98
N LYS A 28 -3.91 16.05 6.09
CA LYS A 28 -4.66 14.84 6.50
C LYS A 28 -3.67 13.78 6.96
N ILE A 29 -4.07 12.95 7.92
CA ILE A 29 -3.28 11.76 8.27
C ILE A 29 -3.39 10.78 7.09
N VAL A 30 -2.27 10.52 6.43
CA VAL A 30 -2.18 9.59 5.28
C VAL A 30 -1.48 8.27 5.62
N THR A 31 -0.86 8.17 6.79
CA THR A 31 -0.21 6.94 7.28
C THR A 31 -0.19 6.90 8.81
N ASN A 32 -0.18 5.67 9.34
CA ASN A 32 0.09 5.38 10.75
C ASN A 32 1.52 4.85 10.99
N ALA A 33 2.27 4.55 9.92
CA ALA A 33 3.61 3.99 10.01
C ALA A 33 4.68 5.10 10.00
N LYS A 34 5.59 5.06 10.98
CA LYS A 34 6.85 5.83 10.96
C LYS A 34 7.86 5.20 9.99
N GLY A 35 8.99 5.88 9.77
CA GLY A 35 10.13 5.32 9.05
C GLY A 35 10.57 3.98 9.65
N GLY A 36 10.74 2.98 8.79
CA GLY A 36 11.06 1.60 9.16
C GLY A 36 9.84 0.77 9.58
N GLN A 37 8.64 1.36 9.65
CA GLN A 37 7.40 0.67 10.04
C GLN A 37 6.46 0.39 8.86
N SER A 38 6.90 0.65 7.62
CA SER A 38 6.14 0.40 6.40
C SER A 38 6.93 -0.54 5.48
N PHE A 39 6.24 -1.49 4.83
CA PHE A 39 6.88 -2.36 3.84
C PHE A 39 7.42 -1.60 2.61
N HIS A 40 6.92 -0.39 2.33
CA HIS A 40 7.51 0.51 1.34
C HIS A 40 8.96 0.89 1.66
N ASN A 41 9.36 0.86 2.94
CA ASN A 41 10.73 1.14 3.36
C ASN A 41 11.72 0.04 2.97
N TYR A 42 11.22 -1.14 2.62
CA TYR A 42 12.03 -2.32 2.34
C TYR A 42 11.95 -2.78 0.88
N LYS A 43 11.37 -1.96 -0.02
CA LYS A 43 11.23 -2.26 -1.46
C LYS A 43 10.40 -3.53 -1.76
N VAL A 44 9.50 -3.88 -0.84
CA VAL A 44 8.65 -5.08 -0.96
C VAL A 44 7.16 -4.75 -1.06
N ALA A 45 6.81 -3.48 -1.26
CA ALA A 45 5.42 -3.03 -1.37
C ALA A 45 5.26 -1.93 -2.41
N PHE A 46 4.04 -1.83 -2.92
CA PHE A 46 3.62 -0.80 -3.85
C PHE A 46 2.12 -0.52 -3.72
N ASP A 47 1.74 0.69 -4.11
CA ASP A 47 0.34 1.12 -4.21
C ASP A 47 -0.03 1.31 -5.67
N ILE A 48 -1.25 0.93 -6.03
CA ILE A 48 -1.82 1.19 -7.36
C ILE A 48 -3.13 1.95 -7.25
N VAL A 49 -3.53 2.59 -8.36
CA VAL A 49 -4.89 3.02 -8.60
C VAL A 49 -5.38 2.51 -9.94
N ILE A 50 -6.65 2.12 -10.00
CA ILE A 50 -7.28 1.66 -11.23
C ILE A 50 -7.74 2.85 -12.05
N MET A 51 -7.51 2.81 -13.36
CA MET A 51 -7.93 3.84 -14.29
C MET A 51 -9.16 3.38 -15.07
N ARG A 52 -10.18 4.25 -15.13
CA ARG A 52 -11.39 4.05 -15.94
C ARG A 52 -11.64 5.31 -16.76
N ASN A 53 -11.63 5.18 -18.09
CA ASN A 53 -11.84 6.30 -19.02
C ASN A 53 -10.89 7.48 -18.73
N GLY A 54 -9.61 7.19 -18.49
CA GLY A 54 -8.58 8.20 -18.18
C GLY A 54 -8.66 8.81 -16.77
N LYS A 55 -9.58 8.35 -15.91
CA LYS A 55 -9.74 8.88 -14.54
C LYS A 55 -9.41 7.82 -13.48
N PRO A 56 -8.77 8.20 -12.36
CA PRO A 56 -8.50 7.28 -11.26
C PRO A 56 -9.78 6.93 -10.50
N VAL A 57 -9.94 5.66 -10.16
CA VAL A 57 -11.07 5.12 -9.39
C VAL A 57 -10.68 4.99 -7.92
N TRP A 58 -11.07 5.98 -7.11
CA TRP A 58 -10.77 6.02 -5.68
C TRP A 58 -11.87 5.44 -4.78
N ASN A 59 -13.11 5.36 -5.29
CA ASN A 59 -14.21 4.74 -4.57
C ASN A 59 -13.97 3.23 -4.45
N THR A 60 -14.26 2.67 -3.27
CA THR A 60 -14.00 1.27 -2.92
C THR A 60 -15.28 0.50 -2.63
N THR A 61 -16.43 1.09 -2.98
CA THR A 61 -17.77 0.53 -2.73
C THR A 61 -18.54 0.29 -4.03
N GLY A 62 -19.62 -0.49 -3.98
CA GLY A 62 -20.45 -0.77 -5.15
C GLY A 62 -19.68 -1.43 -6.29
N GLU A 63 -19.91 -0.99 -7.53
CA GLU A 63 -19.21 -1.50 -8.71
C GLU A 63 -17.71 -1.23 -8.69
N ASP A 64 -17.26 -0.12 -8.10
CA ASP A 64 -15.83 0.17 -7.95
C ASP A 64 -15.19 -0.77 -6.93
N GLY A 65 -15.91 -1.11 -5.85
CA GLY A 65 -15.48 -2.13 -4.90
C GLY A 65 -15.31 -3.51 -5.54
N LYS A 66 -16.19 -3.90 -6.47
CA LYS A 66 -16.03 -5.14 -7.26
C LYS A 66 -14.80 -5.08 -8.16
N LEU A 67 -14.51 -3.92 -8.74
CA LEU A 67 -13.31 -3.71 -9.56
C LEU A 67 -12.04 -3.86 -8.71
N TRP A 68 -12.00 -3.22 -7.54
CA TRP A 68 -10.91 -3.37 -6.59
C TRP A 68 -10.71 -4.82 -6.14
N LYS A 69 -11.81 -5.53 -5.83
CA LYS A 69 -11.76 -6.96 -5.52
C LYS A 69 -11.14 -7.78 -6.65
N LYS A 70 -11.52 -7.52 -7.90
CA LYS A 70 -10.95 -8.21 -9.06
C LYS A 70 -9.44 -7.94 -9.20
N VAL A 71 -9.00 -6.70 -8.99
CA VAL A 71 -7.58 -6.32 -9.06
C VAL A 71 -6.79 -6.97 -7.93
N GLY A 72 -7.35 -6.96 -6.72
CA GLY A 72 -6.84 -7.68 -5.56
C GLY A 72 -6.60 -9.15 -5.85
N GLU A 73 -7.62 -9.84 -6.36
CA GLU A 73 -7.56 -11.27 -6.70
C GLU A 73 -6.52 -11.57 -7.79
N ILE A 74 -6.32 -10.68 -8.75
CA ILE A 74 -5.24 -10.79 -9.74
C ILE A 74 -3.88 -10.67 -9.07
N GLY A 75 -3.68 -9.69 -8.18
CA GLY A 75 -2.44 -9.53 -7.43
C GLY A 75 -2.14 -10.76 -6.56
N GLU A 76 -3.15 -11.28 -5.85
CA GLU A 76 -3.08 -12.51 -5.07
C GLU A 76 -2.66 -13.72 -5.94
N SER A 77 -3.22 -13.84 -7.15
CA SER A 77 -2.84 -14.92 -8.09
C SER A 77 -1.38 -14.84 -8.58
N CYS A 78 -0.76 -13.66 -8.47
CA CYS A 78 0.67 -13.45 -8.76
C CYS A 78 1.57 -13.69 -7.53
N GLY A 79 1.01 -14.14 -6.41
CA GLY A 79 1.74 -14.39 -5.16
C GLY A 79 1.91 -13.16 -4.27
N LEU A 80 1.23 -12.05 -4.55
CA LEU A 80 1.23 -10.86 -3.69
C LEU A 80 0.25 -11.03 -2.53
N GLU A 81 0.56 -10.39 -1.42
CA GLU A 81 -0.41 -10.11 -0.37
C GLU A 81 -1.11 -8.79 -0.69
N TRP A 82 -2.44 -8.78 -0.60
CA TRP A 82 -3.27 -7.60 -0.85
C TRP A 82 -3.94 -7.10 0.44
N ALA A 83 -3.72 -5.81 0.77
CA ALA A 83 -4.25 -5.21 1.99
C ALA A 83 -5.79 -5.11 2.01
N GLY A 84 -6.46 -5.30 0.87
CA GLY A 84 -7.92 -5.39 0.79
C GLY A 84 -8.51 -6.56 1.57
N ARG A 85 -7.68 -7.57 1.92
CA ARG A 85 -8.04 -8.70 2.79
C ARG A 85 -7.86 -8.41 4.28
N TRP A 86 -7.13 -7.37 4.66
CA TRP A 86 -6.85 -7.09 6.06
C TRP A 86 -8.14 -6.79 6.83
N GLN A 87 -8.23 -7.30 8.06
CA GLN A 87 -9.38 -7.08 8.94
C GLN A 87 -9.32 -5.70 9.62
N LYS A 88 -8.11 -5.23 9.90
CA LYS A 88 -7.84 -3.90 10.47
C LYS A 88 -7.08 -3.09 9.43
N PHE A 89 -7.39 -1.79 9.34
CA PHE A 89 -6.76 -0.87 8.38
C PHE A 89 -6.83 -1.37 6.94
N LYS A 90 -7.98 -1.93 6.56
CA LYS A 90 -8.22 -2.37 5.19
C LYS A 90 -8.01 -1.21 4.23
N GLU A 91 -7.11 -1.39 3.28
CA GLU A 91 -6.87 -0.47 2.18
C GLU A 91 -6.77 -1.26 0.88
N TYR A 92 -7.26 -0.68 -0.22
CA TYR A 92 -7.39 -1.40 -1.47
C TYR A 92 -6.21 -1.17 -2.43
N ALA A 93 -5.46 -0.08 -2.24
CA ALA A 93 -4.36 0.31 -3.11
C ALA A 93 -3.08 -0.51 -2.89
N HIS A 94 -2.82 -0.92 -1.64
CA HIS A 94 -1.55 -1.53 -1.23
C HIS A 94 -1.43 -3.02 -1.52
N PHE A 95 -0.29 -3.39 -2.09
CA PHE A 95 0.15 -4.76 -2.30
C PHE A 95 1.58 -4.92 -1.79
N GLN A 96 1.91 -6.13 -1.34
CA GLN A 96 3.25 -6.46 -0.89
C GLN A 96 3.66 -7.89 -1.21
N TYR A 97 4.97 -8.12 -1.29
CA TYR A 97 5.56 -9.44 -1.44
C TYR A 97 6.71 -9.63 -0.46
N THR A 98 6.43 -10.30 0.67
CA THR A 98 7.38 -10.40 1.78
C THR A 98 8.08 -11.76 1.88
N LYS A 99 7.72 -12.74 1.03
CA LYS A 99 8.10 -14.15 1.19
C LYS A 99 7.83 -14.71 2.60
N GLY A 100 6.83 -14.18 3.30
CA GLY A 100 6.48 -14.57 4.67
C GLY A 100 7.30 -13.89 5.77
N LEU A 101 8.24 -12.99 5.43
CA LEU A 101 8.94 -12.19 6.43
C LEU A 101 8.02 -11.15 7.06
N THR A 102 8.20 -10.96 8.37
CA THR A 102 7.48 -9.94 9.14
C THR A 102 8.15 -8.59 9.02
N LEU A 103 7.45 -7.52 9.42
CA LEU A 103 8.06 -6.19 9.52
C LEU A 103 9.26 -6.18 10.48
N ALA A 104 9.21 -6.95 11.57
CA ALA A 104 10.31 -7.07 12.53
C ALA A 104 11.54 -7.75 11.91
N ASP A 105 11.34 -8.73 11.02
CA ASP A 105 12.44 -9.35 10.27
C ASP A 105 13.18 -8.34 9.39
N PHE A 106 12.44 -7.50 8.68
CA PHE A 106 13.02 -6.44 7.86
C PHE A 106 13.71 -5.36 8.71
N GLN A 107 13.13 -4.98 9.85
CA GLN A 107 13.75 -4.07 10.82
C GLN A 107 15.04 -4.64 11.40
N ALA A 108 15.14 -5.97 11.54
CA ALA A 108 16.35 -6.67 11.93
C ALA A 108 17.36 -6.87 10.79
N GLY A 109 17.07 -6.35 9.58
CA GLY A 109 17.98 -6.36 8.44
C GLY A 109 17.84 -7.56 7.49
N LYS A 110 16.81 -8.41 7.64
CA LYS A 110 16.55 -9.48 6.66
C LYS A 110 16.10 -8.88 5.32
N THR A 111 16.43 -9.56 4.23
CA THR A 111 16.11 -9.17 2.85
C THR A 111 15.60 -10.37 2.05
N ILE A 112 14.99 -10.13 0.88
CA ILE A 112 14.38 -11.16 0.01
C ILE A 112 15.02 -11.25 -1.37
#